data_AF-A0A7W0FIB8-F1
#
_entry.id   AF-A0A7W0FIB8-F1
#
_cell.length_a   1.000
_cell.length_b   1.000
_cell.length_c   1.000
_cell.angle_alpha   90.00
_cell.angle_beta   90.00
_cell.angle_gamma   90.00
#
_symmetry.space_group_name_H-M   'P 1'
#
loop_
_entity.id
_entity.type
_entity.pdbx_description
1 polymer ?
#
loop_
_entity_poly.entity_id
_entity_poly.type
_entity_poly.pdbx_seq_one_letter_code
_entity_poly.pdbx_strand_id
1 'polypeptide(L)'
;MIEILSDTRPEIASLQLKLLRQASPARKMAMLGQMNQTVMTLAYSGLCSRYPDDSAEMLHRRLADLILGPELASVVYGPLIVKN
;
A
#
# COMPACT_ATOMS: atom_id res chain seq x y z
N MET A 1 -1.76 -27.21 8.67
CA MET A 1 -1.83 -26.34 7.48
C MET A 1 -2.91 -25.31 7.76
N ILE A 2 -2.57 -24.01 7.79
CA ILE A 2 -3.59 -22.96 7.88
C ILE A 2 -4.15 -22.80 6.46
N GLU A 3 -5.36 -23.32 6.22
CA GLU A 3 -6.12 -22.93 5.04
C GLU A 3 -6.47 -21.45 5.18
N ILE A 4 -5.91 -20.62 4.32
CA ILE A 4 -6.32 -19.23 4.21
C ILE A 4 -7.71 -19.27 3.56
N LEU A 5 -8.77 -19.03 4.35
CA LEU A 5 -10.12 -18.89 3.82
C LEU A 5 -10.14 -17.65 2.93
N SER A 6 -10.04 -17.88 1.61
CA SER A 6 -10.08 -16.83 0.61
C SER A 6 -11.54 -16.50 0.30
N ASP A 7 -11.93 -15.23 0.48
CA ASP A 7 -13.22 -14.71 0.03
C ASP A 7 -13.39 -14.77 -1.50
N THR A 8 -12.31 -15.12 -2.23
CA THR A 8 -12.33 -15.40 -3.66
C THR A 8 -12.43 -16.90 -3.92
N ARG A 9 -13.47 -17.31 -4.64
CA ARG A 9 -13.67 -18.69 -5.11
C ARG A 9 -12.49 -19.15 -5.99
N PRO A 10 -12.02 -20.41 -5.89
CA PRO A 10 -10.85 -20.91 -6.63
C PRO A 10 -10.94 -20.74 -8.16
N GLU A 11 -12.12 -20.90 -8.75
CA GLU A 11 -12.30 -20.70 -10.19
C GLU A 11 -12.11 -19.24 -10.62
N ILE A 12 -12.45 -18.29 -9.74
CA ILE A 12 -12.30 -16.84 -10.00
C ILE A 12 -10.83 -16.45 -9.90
N ALA A 13 -10.11 -16.97 -8.92
CA ALA A 13 -8.66 -16.77 -8.82
C ALA A 13 -7.93 -17.33 -10.06
N SER A 14 -8.36 -18.50 -10.54
CA SER A 14 -7.81 -19.13 -11.76
C SER A 14 -8.10 -18.29 -13.01
N LEU A 15 -9.33 -17.77 -13.13
CA LEU A 15 -9.71 -16.88 -14.23
C LEU A 15 -8.91 -15.57 -14.21
N GLN A 16 -8.76 -14.95 -13.04
CA GLN A 16 -7.98 -13.73 -12.88
C GLN A 16 -6.53 -13.93 -13.34
N LEU A 17 -5.89 -15.03 -12.92
CA LEU A 17 -4.52 -15.35 -13.34
C LEU A 17 -4.40 -15.55 -14.85
N LYS A 18 -5.37 -16.23 -15.49
CA LYS A 18 -5.41 -16.39 -16.95
C LYS A 18 -5.50 -15.04 -17.65
N LEU A 19 -6.41 -14.16 -17.22
CA LEU A 19 -6.59 -12.83 -17.81
C LEU A 19 -5.35 -11.94 -17.61
N LEU A 20 -4.75 -11.98 -16.41
CA LEU A 20 -3.51 -11.26 -16.14
C LEU A 20 -2.37 -11.73 -17.04
N ARG A 21 -2.22 -13.03 -17.28
CA ARG A 21 -1.18 -13.55 -18.18
C ARG A 21 -1.37 -13.05 -19.61
N GLN A 22 -2.61 -12.99 -20.09
CA GLN A 22 -2.99 -12.53 -21.42
C GLN A 22 -2.87 -11.00 -21.61
N ALA A 23 -2.90 -10.23 -20.53
CA ALA A 23 -2.80 -8.77 -20.62
C ALA A 23 -1.45 -8.32 -21.21
N SER A 24 -1.49 -7.29 -22.06
CA SER A 24 -0.29 -6.65 -22.60
C SER A 24 0.58 -6.07 -21.48
N PRO A 25 1.90 -5.91 -21.69
CA PRO A 25 2.78 -5.27 -20.71
C PRO A 25 2.29 -3.88 -20.28
N ALA A 26 1.87 -3.04 -21.23
CA ALA A 26 1.33 -1.71 -20.93
C ALA A 26 0.07 -1.77 -20.04
N ARG A 27 -0.83 -2.73 -20.30
CA ARG A 27 -2.04 -2.90 -19.49
C ARG A 27 -1.70 -3.37 -18.08
N LYS A 28 -0.72 -4.26 -17.90
CA LYS A 28 -0.21 -4.67 -16.59
C LYS A 28 0.35 -3.48 -15.82
N MET A 29 1.16 -2.64 -16.46
CA MET A 29 1.71 -1.43 -15.83
C MET A 29 0.61 -0.45 -15.40
N ALA A 30 -0.42 -0.26 -16.22
CA ALA A 30 -1.57 0.56 -15.85
C ALA A 30 -2.32 0.01 -14.63
N MET A 31 -2.54 -1.31 -14.56
CA MET A 31 -3.14 -1.94 -13.37
C MET A 31 -2.27 -1.78 -12.12
N LEU A 32 -0.95 -1.97 -12.24
CA LEU A 32 -0.02 -1.77 -11.13
C LEU A 32 -0.05 -0.33 -10.62
N GLY A 33 -0.10 0.67 -11.50
CA GLY A 33 -0.21 2.07 -11.12
C GLY A 33 -1.51 2.36 -10.33
N GLN A 34 -2.64 1.83 -10.80
CA GLN A 34 -3.93 1.96 -10.10
C GLN A 34 -3.91 1.27 -8.72
N MET A 35 -3.35 0.07 -8.65
CA MET A 35 -3.21 -0.66 -7.39
C MET A 35 -2.32 0.10 -6.40
N ASN A 36 -1.18 0.62 -6.87
CA ASN A 36 -0.27 1.41 -6.05
C ASN A 36 -0.98 2.63 -5.46
N GLN A 37 -1.69 3.40 -6.29
CA GLN A 37 -2.47 4.56 -5.82
C GLN A 37 -3.51 4.17 -4.76
N THR A 38 -4.21 3.06 -4.98
CA THR A 38 -5.22 2.55 -4.05
C THR A 38 -4.60 2.20 -2.70
N VAL A 39 -3.49 1.47 -2.70
CA VAL A 39 -2.76 1.10 -1.47
C VAL A 39 -2.27 2.34 -0.72
N MET A 40 -1.73 3.34 -1.42
CA MET A 40 -1.32 4.60 -0.77
C MET A 40 -2.49 5.32 -0.09
N THR A 41 -3.63 5.41 -0.77
CA THR A 41 -4.84 6.04 -0.21
C THR A 41 -5.33 5.30 1.03
N LEU A 42 -5.39 3.96 0.98
CA LEU A 42 -5.80 3.14 2.12
C LEU A 42 -4.82 3.26 3.30
N ALA A 43 -3.51 3.25 3.02
CA ALA A 43 -2.47 3.42 4.03
C ALA A 43 -2.59 4.77 4.74
N TYR A 44 -2.76 5.86 3.96
CA TYR A 44 -2.95 7.20 4.51
C TYR A 44 -4.23 7.32 5.34
N SER A 45 -5.36 6.81 4.84
CA SER A 45 -6.62 6.80 5.59
C SER A 45 -6.50 6.03 6.91
N GLY A 46 -5.78 4.90 6.90
CA GLY A 46 -5.47 4.14 8.11
C GLY A 46 -4.59 4.91 9.10
N LEU A 47 -3.66 5.73 8.62
CA LEU A 47 -2.85 6.61 9.46
C LEU A 47 -3.70 7.71 10.09
N CYS A 48 -4.54 8.42 9.31
CA CYS A 48 -5.48 9.40 9.85
C CYS A 48 -6.37 8.82 10.96
N SER A 49 -6.84 7.58 10.77
CA SER A 49 -7.70 6.92 11.76
C SER A 49 -6.96 6.52 13.04
N ARG A 50 -5.68 6.16 12.94
CA ARG A 50 -4.85 5.73 14.09
C ARG A 50 -4.20 6.90 14.84
N TYR A 51 -3.93 8.00 14.14
CA TYR A 51 -3.27 9.19 14.66
C TYR A 51 -4.11 10.43 14.33
N PRO A 52 -5.30 10.60 14.95
CA PRO A 52 -6.21 11.69 14.60
C PRO A 52 -5.65 13.09 14.93
N ASP A 53 -4.71 13.19 15.88
CA ASP A 53 -4.13 14.46 16.33
C ASP A 53 -2.82 14.81 15.61
N ASP A 54 -2.31 13.92 14.74
CA ASP A 54 -1.08 14.17 13.99
C ASP A 54 -1.31 15.29 12.94
N SER A 55 -0.31 16.15 12.78
CA SER A 55 -0.30 17.11 11.67
C SER A 55 -0.17 16.39 10.32
N ALA A 56 -0.53 17.08 9.24
CA ALA A 56 -0.39 16.52 7.89
C ALA A 56 1.05 16.11 7.55
N GLU A 57 2.04 16.87 8.03
CA GLU A 57 3.47 16.55 7.87
C GLU A 57 3.85 15.27 8.62
N MET A 58 3.31 15.07 9.81
CA MET A 58 3.55 13.87 10.60
C MET A 58 2.92 12.64 9.95
N LEU A 59 1.69 12.76 9.44
CA LEU A 59 1.03 11.71 8.67
C LEU A 59 1.80 11.37 7.38
N HIS A 60 2.30 12.37 6.65
CA HIS A 60 3.16 12.14 5.48
C HIS A 60 4.47 11.46 5.86
N ARG A 61 5.10 11.87 6.96
CA ARG A 61 6.35 11.24 7.43
C ARG A 61 6.13 9.79 7.83
N ARG A 62 5.02 9.47 8.52
CA ARG A 62 4.64 8.08 8.85
C ARG A 62 4.29 7.26 7.61
N LEU A 63 3.64 7.88 6.61
CA LEU A 63 3.39 7.23 5.33
C LEU A 63 4.71 6.88 4.63
N ALA A 64 5.70 7.77 4.67
CA ALA A 64 7.03 7.49 4.14
C ALA A 64 7.70 6.29 4.84
N ASP A 65 7.59 6.18 6.17
CA ASP A 65 8.08 4.99 6.89
C ASP A 65 7.40 3.70 6.43
N LEU A 66 6.07 3.73 6.19
CA LEU A 66 5.33 2.55 5.73
C LEU A 66 5.73 2.12 4.30
N ILE A 67 6.01 3.07 3.42
CA ILE A 67 6.30 2.80 2.00
C ILE A 67 7.75 2.42 1.78
N LEU A 68 8.67 3.21 2.35
CA LEU A 68 10.11 3.10 2.10
C LEU A 68 10.81 2.21 3.13
N GLY A 69 10.15 1.98 4.28
CA GLY A 69 10.82 1.52 5.49
C GLY A 69 11.47 2.69 6.23
N PRO A 70 11.65 2.56 7.56
CA PRO A 70 12.11 3.65 8.40
C PRO A 70 13.55 4.11 8.09
N GLU A 71 14.41 3.19 7.66
CA GLU A 71 15.80 3.50 7.31
C GLU A 71 15.88 4.45 6.11
N LEU A 72 15.26 4.07 5.00
CA LEU A 72 15.26 4.87 3.78
C LEU A 72 14.45 6.16 3.96
N ALA A 73 13.32 6.10 4.68
CA ALA A 73 12.55 7.29 5.00
C ALA A 73 13.37 8.29 5.84
N SER A 74 14.21 7.82 6.76
CA SER A 74 15.09 8.70 7.53
C SER A 74 16.18 9.37 6.69
N VAL A 75 16.69 8.69 5.66
CA VAL A 75 17.68 9.28 4.75
C VAL A 75 17.05 10.39 3.89
N VAL A 76 15.82 10.20 3.42
CA VAL A 76 15.14 11.12 2.50
C VAL A 76 14.45 12.27 3.23
N TYR A 77 13.77 11.97 4.35
CA TYR A 77 12.91 12.92 5.08
C TYR A 77 13.46 13.32 6.45
N GLY A 78 14.57 12.74 6.88
CA GLY A 78 15.12 12.94 8.23
C GLY A 78 14.46 12.09 9.32
N PRO A 79 14.98 12.14 10.55
CA PRO A 79 14.45 11.36 11.67
C PRO A 79 13.02 11.79 12.01
N LEU A 80 12.17 10.82 12.37
CA LEU A 80 10.82 11.08 12.87
C LEU A 80 10.91 11.72 14.26
N ILE A 81 10.54 12.99 14.38
CA ILE A 81 10.49 13.70 15.66
C ILE A 81 9.03 13.79 16.11
N VAL A 82 8.58 12.82 16.92
CA VAL A 82 7.27 12.88 17.56
C VAL A 82 7.34 13.92 18.67
N LYS A 83 6.58 15.01 18.55
CA LYS A 83 6.40 15.96 19.65
C LYS A 83 5.34 15.38 20.59
N ASN A 84 5.73 15.09 21.83
CA ASN A 84 4.82 14.72 22.91
C ASN A 84 4.00 15.92 23.39
#